data_AF-A0A7G3AFB9-F1
#
_entry.id   AF-A0A7G3AFB9-F1
#
_cell.length_a   1.000
_cell.length_b   1.000
_cell.length_c   1.000
_cell.angle_alpha   90.00
_cell.angle_beta   90.00
_cell.angle_gamma   90.00
#
_symmetry.space_group_name_H-M   'P 1'
#
loop_
_entity.id
_entity.type
_entity.pdbx_description
1 polymer ?
#
loop_
_entity_poly.entity_id
_entity_poly.type
_entity_poly.pdbx_seq_one_letter_code
_entity_poly.pdbx_strand_id
1 'polypeptide(L)'
;MHLNNFELNFNSLNTILTIGASIGYGFKIIVGLFKRQKFGRLLQNISKIYEEQEEDEELGRILEKHLMNSLKIFKFCDRCGIRIFFIASILCSSYFRLNADYGLTYELPFIASDNFKDKFLWKEFLYILQGFFYINLAIATISLDIGIVFLCLKVIAEMNILSDYMKVLNEKIKTDPKFFGKIIKRHCSLIENVNLLNNIISKISFYHLILACFALLFGMTFLITYATGIANYIIIVCGGSLSLPMCILGEIIRNKTDDISDILYLTNWYELSVKEQKMFLIILGMAQREYGLKAGGMYDVNLYTFVQVR
;
A
#
# COMPACT_ATOMS: atom_id res chain seq x y z
N MET A 1 -4.31 -25.29 37.59
CA MET A 1 -4.23 -24.43 36.39
C MET A 1 -5.40 -23.46 36.46
N HIS A 2 -5.28 -22.45 37.33
CA HIS A 2 -6.27 -21.37 37.42
C HIS A 2 -6.07 -20.49 36.19
N LEU A 3 -7.01 -20.54 35.24
CA LEU A 3 -7.23 -19.42 34.33
C LEU A 3 -7.66 -18.24 35.22
N ASN A 4 -6.70 -17.44 35.67
CA ASN A 4 -7.01 -16.13 36.20
C ASN A 4 -7.84 -15.40 35.15
N ASN A 5 -8.96 -14.82 35.58
CA ASN A 5 -9.79 -13.94 34.76
C ASN A 5 -8.88 -12.97 34.01
N PHE A 6 -8.78 -13.12 32.69
CA PHE A 6 -8.07 -12.17 31.85
C PHE A 6 -8.91 -10.90 31.83
N GLU A 7 -8.68 -10.00 32.78
CA GLU A 7 -9.27 -8.67 32.72
C GLU A 7 -8.68 -7.97 31.50
N LEU A 8 -9.58 -7.66 30.55
CA LEU A 8 -9.25 -6.96 29.32
C LEU A 8 -8.91 -5.51 29.69
N ASN A 9 -7.68 -5.28 30.13
CA ASN A 9 -7.14 -3.95 30.40
C ASN A 9 -6.53 -3.36 29.11
N PHE A 10 -6.48 -2.03 29.00
CA PHE A 10 -5.94 -1.31 27.84
C PHE A 10 -4.49 -1.69 27.53
N ASN A 11 -3.68 -1.94 28.56
CA ASN A 11 -2.32 -2.44 28.39
C ASN A 11 -2.28 -3.79 27.67
N SER A 12 -3.13 -4.73 28.04
CA SER A 12 -3.24 -6.04 27.38
C SER A 12 -3.61 -5.90 25.91
N LEU A 13 -4.54 -4.98 25.59
CA LEU A 13 -4.92 -4.69 24.21
C LEU A 13 -3.73 -4.13 23.41
N ASN A 14 -3.06 -3.13 23.96
CA ASN A 14 -1.94 -2.48 23.29
C ASN A 14 -0.78 -3.47 23.06
N THR A 15 -0.53 -4.38 24.01
CA THR A 15 0.41 -5.51 23.83
C THR A 15 -0.02 -6.43 22.69
N ILE A 16 -1.30 -6.80 22.60
CA ILE A 16 -1.82 -7.65 21.52
C ILE A 16 -1.65 -6.96 20.16
N LEU A 17 -1.98 -5.66 20.07
CA LEU A 17 -1.87 -4.89 18.83
C LEU A 17 -0.42 -4.72 18.39
N THR A 18 0.50 -4.46 19.31
CA THR A 18 1.94 -4.35 19.00
C THR A 18 2.56 -5.68 18.60
N ILE A 19 2.16 -6.78 19.23
CA ILE A 19 2.54 -8.13 18.80
C ILE A 19 2.01 -8.39 17.39
N GLY A 20 0.74 -8.05 17.13
CA GLY A 20 0.14 -8.13 15.81
C GLY A 20 0.93 -7.34 14.75
N ALA A 21 1.27 -6.08 15.04
CA ALA A 21 2.09 -5.25 14.16
C ALA A 21 3.48 -5.86 13.91
N SER A 22 4.12 -6.41 14.94
CA SER A 22 5.43 -7.06 14.85
C SER A 22 5.39 -8.33 13.99
N ILE A 23 4.36 -9.16 14.20
CA ILE A 23 4.10 -10.34 13.36
C ILE A 23 3.85 -9.90 11.91
N GLY A 24 3.09 -8.82 11.71
CA GLY A 24 2.82 -8.27 10.39
C GLY A 24 4.07 -7.78 9.67
N TYR A 25 4.96 -7.09 10.39
CA TYR A 25 6.26 -6.68 9.86
C TYR A 25 7.10 -7.89 9.43
N GLY A 26 7.21 -8.91 10.28
CA GLY A 26 7.91 -10.16 9.95
C GLY A 26 7.29 -10.88 8.75
N PHE A 27 5.96 -10.96 8.69
CA PHE A 27 5.23 -11.55 7.57
C PHE A 27 5.52 -10.82 6.25
N LYS A 28 5.53 -9.48 6.25
CA LYS A 28 5.88 -8.69 5.05
C LYS A 28 7.30 -8.98 4.57
N ILE A 29 8.28 -9.07 5.47
CA ILE A 29 9.66 -9.42 5.12
C ILE A 29 9.71 -10.81 4.47
N ILE A 30 9.08 -11.81 5.11
CA ILE A 30 9.06 -13.18 4.60
C ILE A 30 8.41 -13.22 3.20
N VAL A 31 7.24 -12.61 3.04
CA VAL A 31 6.55 -12.55 1.74
C VAL A 31 7.40 -11.81 0.70
N GLY A 32 8.05 -10.71 1.07
CA GLY A 32 8.95 -9.95 0.21
C GLY A 32 10.14 -10.80 -0.24
N LEU A 33 10.75 -11.58 0.65
CA LEU A 33 11.83 -12.51 0.33
C LEU A 33 11.37 -13.61 -0.63
N PHE A 34 10.22 -14.26 -0.36
CA PHE A 34 9.67 -15.27 -1.25
C PHE A 34 9.32 -14.74 -2.64
N LYS A 35 8.88 -13.47 -2.74
CA LYS A 35 8.50 -12.84 -4.01
C LYS A 35 9.60 -11.95 -4.61
N ARG A 36 10.82 -12.03 -4.10
CA ARG A 36 11.95 -11.16 -4.52
C ARG A 36 12.18 -11.20 -6.04
N GLN A 37 12.06 -12.36 -6.67
CA GLN A 37 12.20 -12.48 -8.12
C GLN A 37 11.11 -11.71 -8.89
N LYS A 38 9.86 -11.76 -8.44
CA LYS A 38 8.74 -11.02 -9.07
C LYS A 38 8.90 -9.52 -8.87
N PHE A 39 9.34 -9.11 -7.68
CA PHE A 39 9.66 -7.71 -7.37
C PHE A 39 10.79 -7.19 -8.28
N GLY A 40 11.86 -7.97 -8.43
CA GLY A 40 12.96 -7.66 -9.34
C GLY A 40 12.53 -7.54 -10.80
N ARG A 41 11.67 -8.46 -11.28
CA ARG A 41 11.12 -8.41 -12.65
C ARG A 41 10.28 -7.15 -12.88
N LEU A 42 9.40 -6.79 -11.93
CA LEU A 42 8.59 -5.59 -12.04
C LEU A 42 9.45 -4.33 -12.04
N LEU A 43 10.46 -4.24 -11.16
CA LEU A 43 11.40 -3.12 -11.16
C LEU A 43 12.21 -3.03 -12.45
N GLN A 44 12.64 -4.16 -13.03
CA GLN A 44 13.34 -4.17 -14.30
C GLN A 44 12.45 -3.68 -15.45
N ASN A 45 11.17 -4.09 -15.47
CA ASN A 45 10.20 -3.60 -16.44
C ASN A 45 9.99 -2.08 -16.30
N ILE A 46 9.90 -1.58 -15.07
CA ILE A 46 9.84 -0.14 -14.80
C ILE A 46 11.12 0.54 -15.29
N SER A 47 12.32 0.03 -14.99
CA SER A 47 13.60 0.62 -15.43
C SER A 47 13.67 0.77 -16.94
N LYS A 48 13.22 -0.24 -17.68
CA LYS A 48 13.17 -0.20 -19.15
C LYS A 48 12.32 0.96 -19.69
N ILE A 49 11.25 1.35 -18.98
CA ILE A 49 10.41 2.50 -19.36
C ILE A 49 11.17 3.82 -19.14
N TYR A 50 12.02 3.91 -18.12
CA TYR A 50 12.87 5.09 -17.88
C TYR A 50 14.04 5.19 -18.87
N GLU A 51 14.54 4.06 -19.34
CA GLU A 51 15.61 3.97 -20.35
C GLU A 51 15.09 4.14 -21.78
N GLU A 52 13.77 4.11 -21.98
CA GLU A 52 13.16 4.23 -23.30
C GLU A 52 13.37 5.63 -23.87
N GLN A 53 14.06 5.70 -25.01
CA GLN A 53 14.20 6.92 -25.80
C GLN A 53 13.11 6.93 -26.86
N GLU A 54 12.16 7.86 -26.72
CA GLU A 54 11.15 8.13 -27.73
C GLU A 54 11.73 9.00 -28.84
N GLU A 55 11.64 8.54 -30.09
CA GLU A 55 12.05 9.31 -31.28
C GLU A 55 11.12 10.51 -31.51
N ASP A 56 9.86 10.40 -31.08
CA ASP A 56 8.85 11.43 -31.21
C ASP A 56 8.87 12.34 -29.98
N GLU A 57 9.14 13.63 -30.20
CA GLU A 57 9.29 14.62 -29.13
C GLU A 57 8.02 14.78 -28.27
N GLU A 58 6.84 14.63 -28.87
CA GLU A 58 5.57 14.72 -28.15
C GLU A 58 5.39 13.53 -27.20
N LEU A 59 5.69 12.31 -27.67
CA LEU A 59 5.61 11.10 -26.86
C LEU A 59 6.66 11.12 -25.73
N GLY A 60 7.87 11.60 -26.03
CA GLY A 60 8.93 11.79 -25.04
C GLY A 60 8.52 12.75 -23.92
N ARG A 61 7.87 13.88 -24.25
CA ARG A 61 7.35 14.82 -23.24
C ARG A 61 6.25 14.20 -22.38
N ILE A 62 5.34 13.42 -22.97
CA ILE A 62 4.27 12.71 -22.22
C ILE A 62 4.90 11.71 -21.24
N LEU A 63 5.87 10.92 -21.72
CA LEU A 63 6.61 9.94 -20.92
C LEU A 63 7.29 10.63 -19.73
N GLU A 64 8.13 11.62 -19.97
CA GLU A 64 8.88 12.32 -18.92
C GLU A 64 7.95 12.98 -17.89
N LYS A 65 6.87 13.63 -18.36
CA LYS A 65 5.88 14.29 -17.49
C LYS A 65 5.28 13.32 -16.48
N HIS A 66 4.79 12.16 -16.94
CA HIS A 66 4.15 11.17 -16.05
C HIS A 66 5.15 10.48 -15.13
N LEU A 67 6.35 10.17 -15.61
CA LEU A 67 7.41 9.60 -14.78
C LEU A 67 7.84 10.58 -13.68
N MET A 68 8.05 11.86 -14.01
CA MET A 68 8.42 12.89 -13.04
C MET A 68 7.31 13.19 -12.05
N ASN A 69 6.05 13.25 -12.49
CA ASN A 69 4.92 13.43 -11.59
C ASN A 69 4.79 12.25 -10.61
N SER A 70 4.95 11.01 -11.08
CA SER A 70 4.93 9.83 -10.19
C SER A 70 6.02 9.91 -9.10
N LEU A 71 7.22 10.39 -9.44
CA LEU A 71 8.31 10.56 -8.49
C LEU A 71 8.04 11.70 -7.50
N LYS A 72 7.45 12.81 -7.94
CA LYS A 72 7.05 13.92 -7.07
C LYS A 72 6.01 13.47 -6.05
N ILE A 73 4.98 12.76 -6.50
CA ILE A 73 3.94 12.19 -5.64
C ILE A 73 4.57 11.21 -4.64
N PHE A 74 5.43 10.31 -5.10
CA PHE A 74 6.12 9.37 -4.22
C PHE A 74 6.98 10.07 -3.15
N LYS A 75 7.81 11.05 -3.53
CA LYS A 75 8.63 11.81 -2.58
C LYS A 75 7.78 12.55 -1.55
N PHE A 76 6.61 13.04 -1.96
CA PHE A 76 5.65 13.65 -1.06
C PHE A 76 5.07 12.61 -0.08
N CYS A 77 4.58 11.47 -0.58
CA CYS A 77 4.05 10.38 0.24
C CYS A 77 5.08 9.83 1.24
N ASP A 78 6.31 9.61 0.81
CA ASP A 78 7.42 9.14 1.65
C ASP A 78 7.73 10.13 2.79
N ARG A 79 7.92 11.41 2.44
CA ARG A 79 8.22 12.47 3.42
C ARG A 79 7.07 12.68 4.41
N CYS A 80 5.82 12.72 3.92
CA CYS A 80 4.65 12.89 4.77
C CYS A 80 4.42 11.67 5.65
N GLY A 81 4.49 10.45 5.09
CA GLY A 81 4.29 9.19 5.80
C GLY A 81 5.26 9.04 6.97
N ILE A 82 6.57 9.16 6.72
CA ILE A 82 7.60 9.03 7.76
C ILE A 82 7.38 10.07 8.88
N ARG A 83 7.10 11.34 8.53
CA ARG A 83 6.89 12.41 9.53
C ARG A 83 5.63 12.20 10.37
N ILE A 84 4.52 11.80 9.75
CA ILE A 84 3.26 11.54 10.46
C ILE A 84 3.45 10.40 11.46
N PHE A 85 4.03 9.27 11.04
CA PHE A 85 4.25 8.13 11.92
C PHE A 85 5.27 8.42 13.03
N PHE A 86 6.31 9.21 12.75
CA PHE A 86 7.28 9.63 13.76
C PHE A 86 6.62 10.49 14.85
N ILE A 87 5.87 11.52 14.45
CA ILE A 87 5.16 12.42 15.38
C ILE A 87 4.10 11.62 16.16
N ALA A 88 3.32 10.78 15.48
CA ALA A 88 2.31 9.94 16.13
C ALA A 88 2.93 9.00 17.17
N SER A 89 4.10 8.41 16.89
CA SER A 89 4.80 7.53 17.82
C SER A 89 5.31 8.27 19.06
N ILE A 90 5.81 9.50 18.89
CA ILE A 90 6.21 10.37 20.02
C ILE A 90 5.00 10.73 20.87
N LEU A 91 3.91 11.17 20.24
CA LEU A 91 2.67 11.51 20.94
C LEU A 91 2.12 10.31 21.72
N CYS A 92 2.08 9.14 21.08
CA CYS A 92 1.66 7.90 21.70
C CYS A 92 2.54 7.54 22.91
N SER A 93 3.88 7.61 22.76
CA SER A 93 4.82 7.35 23.85
C SER A 93 4.67 8.34 25.01
N SER A 94 4.43 9.62 24.71
CA SER A 94 4.19 10.65 25.73
C SER A 94 2.86 10.43 26.47
N TYR A 95 1.82 9.99 25.75
CA TYR A 95 0.52 9.67 26.31
C TYR A 95 0.58 8.46 27.25
N PHE A 96 1.35 7.43 26.90
CA PHE A 96 1.60 6.29 27.79
C PHE A 96 2.38 6.67 29.04
N ARG A 97 3.27 7.65 28.97
CA ARG A 97 4.05 8.12 30.13
C ARG A 97 3.21 8.94 31.12
N LEU A 98 2.32 9.80 30.62
CA LEU A 98 1.61 10.80 31.45
C LEU A 98 0.39 10.23 32.19
N ASN A 99 -0.16 9.12 31.72
CA ASN A 99 -1.36 8.53 32.31
C ASN A 99 -1.00 7.44 33.32
N ALA A 100 -1.42 7.63 34.58
CA ALA A 100 -1.11 6.72 35.68
C ALA A 100 -1.77 5.32 35.53
N ASP A 101 -2.86 5.23 34.76
CA ASP A 101 -3.60 3.99 34.52
C ASP A 101 -2.92 3.06 33.49
N TYR A 102 -1.95 3.57 32.73
CA TYR A 102 -1.21 2.80 31.73
C TYR A 102 0.19 2.48 32.26
N GLY A 103 0.41 1.23 32.65
CA GLY A 103 1.74 0.71 33.03
C GLY A 103 2.65 0.41 31.83
N LEU A 104 3.89 -0.01 32.11
CA LEU A 104 4.82 -0.53 31.11
C LEU A 104 4.19 -1.69 30.32
N THR A 105 4.28 -1.63 28.99
CA THR A 105 3.70 -2.64 28.09
C THR A 105 4.64 -3.84 27.91
N TYR A 106 5.95 -3.61 28.09
CA TYR A 106 6.98 -4.64 28.07
C TYR A 106 7.59 -4.78 29.46
N GLU A 107 7.26 -5.85 30.18
CA GLU A 107 8.03 -6.26 31.34
C GLU A 107 9.24 -7.07 30.85
N LEU A 108 10.44 -6.51 30.95
CA LEU A 108 11.67 -7.18 30.54
C LEU A 108 12.06 -8.23 31.61
N PRO A 109 11.93 -9.55 31.33
CA PRO A 109 11.95 -10.60 32.35
C PRO A 109 13.31 -10.80 33.05
N PHE A 110 14.38 -10.19 32.56
CA PHE A 110 15.74 -10.33 33.11
C PHE A 110 16.33 -9.03 33.68
N ILE A 111 15.60 -7.92 33.58
CA ILE A 111 16.05 -6.57 33.99
C ILE A 111 15.26 -6.07 35.21
N ALA A 112 14.13 -6.71 35.51
CA ALA A 112 13.35 -6.53 36.72
C ALA A 112 13.93 -7.34 37.90
N SER A 113 15.19 -7.08 38.28
CA SER A 113 15.63 -7.50 39.62
C SER A 113 14.89 -6.63 40.64
N ASP A 114 14.26 -7.25 41.64
CA ASP A 114 13.46 -6.57 42.68
C ASP A 114 14.22 -5.43 43.40
N ASN A 115 15.56 -5.43 43.32
CA ASN A 115 16.43 -4.39 43.88
C ASN A 115 16.38 -3.01 43.19
N PHE A 116 15.84 -2.91 41.96
CA PHE A 116 15.84 -1.65 41.18
C PHE A 116 14.44 -1.07 40.90
N LYS A 117 13.38 -1.80 41.28
CA LYS A 117 11.98 -1.47 40.95
C LYS A 117 11.50 -0.14 41.55
N ASP A 118 12.01 0.23 42.72
CA ASP A 118 11.62 1.45 43.46
C ASP A 118 12.41 2.71 43.10
N LYS A 119 13.45 2.61 42.25
CA LYS A 119 14.23 3.78 41.85
C LYS A 119 13.51 4.55 40.75
N PHE A 120 13.08 5.77 41.04
CA PHE A 120 12.44 6.70 40.08
C PHE A 120 13.15 6.76 38.72
N LEU A 121 14.49 6.85 38.72
CA LEU A 121 15.31 6.89 37.51
C LEU A 121 15.20 5.62 36.64
N TRP A 122 14.99 4.46 37.26
CA TRP A 122 14.88 3.19 36.55
C TRP A 122 13.54 3.06 35.82
N LYS A 123 12.46 3.49 36.48
CA LYS A 123 11.12 3.55 35.87
C LYS A 123 11.12 4.50 34.65
N GLU A 124 11.75 5.66 34.77
CA GLU A 124 11.90 6.62 33.67
C GLU A 124 12.72 6.06 32.49
N PHE A 125 13.82 5.37 32.78
CA PHE A 125 14.63 4.70 31.75
C PHE A 125 13.82 3.66 30.95
N LEU A 126 13.00 2.85 31.62
CA LEU A 126 12.18 1.83 30.97
C LEU A 126 11.12 2.44 30.03
N TYR A 127 10.50 3.56 30.40
CA TYR A 127 9.58 4.28 29.52
C TYR A 127 10.26 4.87 28.29
N ILE A 128 11.47 5.42 28.44
CA ILE A 128 12.26 5.93 27.31
C ILE A 128 12.62 4.80 26.35
N LEU A 129 13.07 3.66 26.89
CA LEU A 129 13.43 2.48 26.11
C LEU A 129 12.21 1.91 25.37
N GLN A 130 11.05 1.84 26.03
CA GLN A 130 9.80 1.46 25.40
C GLN A 130 9.46 2.40 24.23
N GLY A 131 9.47 3.72 24.45
CA GLY A 131 9.21 4.70 23.39
C GLY A 131 10.15 4.57 22.19
N PHE A 132 11.44 4.31 22.44
CA PHE A 132 12.41 4.05 21.38
C PHE A 132 12.02 2.82 20.54
N PHE A 133 11.63 1.70 21.15
CA PHE A 133 11.19 0.52 20.40
C PHE A 133 9.91 0.77 19.59
N TYR A 134 8.95 1.52 20.13
CA TYR A 134 7.74 1.91 19.41
C TYR A 134 8.04 2.72 18.15
N ILE A 135 8.89 3.74 18.28
CA ILE A 135 9.30 4.59 17.15
C ILE A 135 9.99 3.75 16.07
N ASN A 136 10.93 2.87 16.45
CA ASN A 136 11.63 2.02 15.50
C ASN A 136 10.68 1.05 14.78
N LEU A 137 9.77 0.41 15.50
CA LEU A 137 8.78 -0.51 14.93
C LEU A 137 7.85 0.22 13.95
N ALA A 138 7.39 1.42 14.31
CA ALA A 138 6.53 2.23 13.45
C ALA A 138 7.24 2.65 12.15
N ILE A 139 8.47 3.19 12.24
CA ILE A 139 9.26 3.60 11.07
C ILE A 139 9.57 2.40 10.17
N ALA A 140 9.94 1.26 10.75
CA ALA A 140 10.24 0.06 9.97
C ALA A 140 9.00 -0.46 9.21
N THR A 141 7.83 -0.44 9.87
CA THR A 141 6.57 -0.90 9.26
C THR A 141 6.14 -0.01 8.11
N ILE A 142 6.16 1.33 8.30
CA ILE A 142 5.73 2.27 7.25
C ILE A 142 6.69 2.27 6.06
N SER A 143 7.99 2.06 6.28
CA SER A 143 8.98 1.99 5.21
C SER A 143 8.66 0.87 4.19
N LEU A 144 8.26 -0.30 4.67
CA LEU A 144 7.82 -1.39 3.80
C LEU A 144 6.55 -1.04 3.00
N ASP A 145 5.59 -0.39 3.64
CA ASP A 145 4.34 0.02 2.99
C ASP A 145 4.58 1.11 1.93
N ILE A 146 5.47 2.06 2.20
CA ILE A 146 5.90 3.08 1.23
C ILE A 146 6.55 2.42 -0.01
N GLY A 147 7.34 1.36 0.17
CA GLY A 147 7.91 0.60 -0.94
C GLY A 147 6.85 -0.05 -1.85
N ILE A 148 5.71 -0.47 -1.28
CA ILE A 148 4.57 -1.00 -2.05
C ILE A 148 3.85 0.14 -2.78
N VAL A 149 3.62 1.25 -2.09
CA VAL A 149 3.02 2.46 -2.68
C VAL A 149 3.85 2.95 -3.88
N PHE A 150 5.18 2.90 -3.79
CA PHE A 150 6.08 3.21 -4.91
C PHE A 150 5.74 2.37 -6.15
N LEU A 151 5.66 1.05 -6.00
CA LEU A 151 5.37 0.16 -7.13
C LEU A 151 3.99 0.44 -7.74
N CYS A 152 2.97 0.65 -6.90
CA CYS A 152 1.63 1.01 -7.37
C CYS A 152 1.66 2.31 -8.19
N LEU A 153 2.34 3.35 -7.69
CA LEU A 153 2.45 4.64 -8.40
C LEU A 153 3.19 4.50 -9.74
N LYS A 154 4.16 3.58 -9.85
CA LYS A 154 4.86 3.33 -11.12
C LYS A 154 3.96 2.65 -12.15
N VAL A 155 3.16 1.66 -11.73
CA VAL A 155 2.18 1.03 -12.63
C VAL A 155 1.09 2.02 -13.01
N ILE A 156 0.61 2.87 -12.09
CA ILE A 156 -0.34 3.95 -12.40
C ILE A 156 0.26 4.94 -13.42
N ALA A 157 1.54 5.28 -13.30
CA ALA A 157 2.22 6.12 -14.28
C ALA A 157 2.27 5.46 -15.66
N GLU A 158 2.59 4.16 -15.73
CA GLU A 158 2.56 3.37 -16.97
C GLU A 158 1.17 3.36 -17.61
N MET A 159 0.10 3.23 -16.82
CA MET A 159 -1.28 3.34 -17.30
C MET A 159 -1.59 4.71 -17.91
N ASN A 160 -1.17 5.79 -17.23
CA ASN A 160 -1.38 7.16 -17.73
C ASN A 160 -0.62 7.42 -19.04
N ILE A 161 0.61 6.91 -19.15
CA ILE A 161 1.40 7.00 -20.38
C ILE A 161 0.67 6.29 -21.52
N LEU A 162 0.21 5.05 -21.29
CA LEU A 162 -0.52 4.30 -22.30
C LEU A 162 -1.82 5.01 -22.71
N SER A 163 -2.58 5.51 -21.74
CA SER A 163 -3.82 6.28 -21.96
C SER A 163 -3.58 7.49 -22.88
N ASP A 164 -2.55 8.28 -22.61
CA ASP A 164 -2.23 9.45 -23.42
C ASP A 164 -1.65 9.08 -24.79
N TYR A 165 -0.89 7.98 -24.90
CA TYR A 165 -0.43 7.47 -26.20
C TYR A 165 -1.61 7.04 -27.08
N MET A 166 -2.63 6.41 -26.50
CA MET A 166 -3.84 6.00 -27.23
C MET A 166 -4.68 7.18 -27.70
N LYS A 167 -4.68 8.32 -26.99
CA LYS A 167 -5.39 9.52 -27.45
C LYS A 167 -4.80 10.11 -28.74
N VAL A 168 -3.49 9.99 -28.92
CA VAL A 168 -2.77 10.49 -30.10
C VAL A 168 -2.74 9.44 -31.25
N LEU A 169 -3.24 8.22 -30.99
CA LEU A 169 -3.23 7.12 -31.95
C LEU A 169 -3.93 7.45 -33.27
N ASN A 170 -5.11 8.07 -33.21
CA ASN A 170 -5.90 8.38 -34.42
C ASN A 170 -5.15 9.30 -35.40
N GLU A 171 -4.30 10.20 -34.89
CA GLU A 171 -3.49 11.09 -35.73
C GLU A 171 -2.23 10.38 -36.21
N LYS A 172 -1.52 9.69 -35.31
CA LYS A 172 -0.23 9.07 -35.63
C LYS A 172 -0.32 7.86 -36.53
N ILE A 173 -1.45 7.15 -36.56
CA ILE A 173 -1.59 5.97 -37.41
C ILE A 173 -1.56 6.29 -38.91
N LYS A 174 -1.88 7.53 -39.27
CA LYS A 174 -1.81 8.03 -40.65
C LYS A 174 -0.37 8.25 -41.10
N THR A 175 0.54 8.51 -40.16
CA THR A 175 1.93 8.86 -40.42
C THR A 175 2.87 7.69 -40.16
N ASP A 176 2.62 6.89 -39.11
CA ASP A 176 3.38 5.70 -38.75
C ASP A 176 2.46 4.48 -38.52
N PRO A 177 2.34 3.56 -39.49
CA PRO A 177 1.56 2.34 -39.32
C PRO A 177 2.15 1.37 -38.28
N LYS A 178 3.43 1.51 -37.88
CA LYS A 178 4.02 0.68 -36.82
C LYS A 178 3.59 1.12 -35.43
N PHE A 179 3.04 2.32 -35.29
CA PHE A 179 2.63 2.90 -34.01
C PHE A 179 1.56 2.05 -33.29
N PHE A 180 0.62 1.48 -34.05
CA PHE A 180 -0.38 0.58 -33.49
C PHE A 180 0.26 -0.64 -32.82
N GLY A 181 1.19 -1.31 -33.50
CA GLY A 181 1.94 -2.44 -32.93
C GLY A 181 2.71 -2.08 -31.65
N LYS A 182 3.21 -0.85 -31.55
CA LYS A 182 3.88 -0.34 -30.35
C LYS A 182 2.92 -0.20 -29.16
N ILE A 183 1.74 0.38 -29.37
CA ILE A 183 0.71 0.51 -28.32
C ILE A 183 0.30 -0.87 -27.81
N ILE A 184 0.12 -1.83 -28.71
CA ILE A 184 -0.26 -3.20 -28.35
C ILE A 184 0.78 -3.84 -27.45
N LYS A 185 2.06 -3.73 -27.83
CA LYS A 185 3.15 -4.27 -27.04
C LYS A 185 3.19 -3.64 -25.64
N ARG A 186 2.96 -2.32 -25.55
CA ARG A 186 2.87 -1.60 -24.27
C ARG A 186 1.66 -2.04 -23.44
N HIS A 187 0.48 -2.19 -24.04
CA HIS A 187 -0.71 -2.68 -23.34
C HIS A 187 -0.52 -4.10 -22.76
N CYS A 188 0.07 -5.01 -23.54
CA CYS A 188 0.40 -6.35 -23.04
C CYS A 188 1.43 -6.32 -21.90
N SER A 189 2.47 -5.48 -22.00
CA SER A 189 3.45 -5.27 -20.94
C SER A 189 2.81 -4.70 -19.67
N LEU A 190 1.91 -3.74 -19.81
CA LEU A 190 1.17 -3.13 -18.71
C LEU A 190 0.31 -4.18 -17.98
N ILE A 191 -0.44 -5.01 -18.70
CA ILE A 191 -1.25 -6.09 -18.10
C ILE A 191 -0.34 -7.08 -17.34
N GLU A 192 0.82 -7.42 -17.89
CA GLU A 192 1.81 -8.25 -17.19
C GLU A 192 2.27 -7.59 -15.88
N ASN A 193 2.61 -6.30 -15.93
CA ASN A 193 3.04 -5.53 -14.76
C ASN A 193 1.95 -5.41 -13.69
N VAL A 194 0.69 -5.19 -14.08
CA VAL A 194 -0.47 -5.18 -13.17
C VAL A 194 -0.65 -6.55 -12.50
N ASN A 195 -0.52 -7.64 -13.26
CA ASN A 195 -0.63 -8.99 -12.71
C ASN A 195 0.54 -9.33 -11.76
N LEU A 196 1.76 -8.89 -12.08
CA LEU A 196 2.91 -9.01 -11.18
C LEU A 196 2.71 -8.21 -9.89
N LEU A 197 2.23 -6.98 -10.00
CA LEU A 197 1.90 -6.10 -8.87
C LEU A 197 0.83 -6.74 -7.97
N ASN A 198 -0.28 -7.18 -8.56
CA ASN A 198 -1.34 -7.89 -7.85
C ASN A 198 -0.79 -9.13 -7.13
N ASN A 199 0.04 -9.93 -7.81
CA ASN A 199 0.64 -11.11 -7.19
C ASN A 199 1.51 -10.74 -5.98
N ILE A 200 2.31 -9.67 -6.05
CA ILE A 200 3.15 -9.19 -4.94
C ILE A 200 2.28 -8.78 -3.76
N ILE A 201 1.29 -7.93 -4.02
CA ILE A 201 0.47 -7.25 -3.01
C ILE A 201 -0.58 -8.15 -2.39
N SER A 202 -1.12 -9.12 -3.14
CA SER A 202 -2.31 -9.89 -2.75
C SER A 202 -2.27 -10.47 -1.34
N LYS A 203 -1.16 -11.11 -0.95
CA LYS A 203 -0.98 -11.69 0.40
C LYS A 203 -0.83 -10.61 1.48
N ILE A 204 -0.17 -9.50 1.15
CA ILE A 204 0.08 -8.39 2.08
C ILE A 204 -1.22 -7.65 2.35
N SER A 205 -1.98 -7.32 1.30
CA SER A 205 -3.30 -6.68 1.45
C SER A 205 -4.30 -7.53 2.21
N PHE A 206 -4.30 -8.85 2.01
CA PHE A 206 -5.16 -9.75 2.79
C PHE A 206 -4.83 -9.68 4.28
N TYR A 207 -3.53 -9.70 4.62
CA TYR A 207 -3.08 -9.54 6.01
C TYR A 207 -3.45 -8.16 6.57
N HIS A 208 -3.29 -7.08 5.81
CA HIS A 208 -3.70 -5.74 6.23
C HIS A 208 -5.21 -5.64 6.49
N LEU A 209 -6.05 -6.26 5.66
CA LEU A 209 -7.50 -6.30 5.89
C LEU A 209 -7.84 -7.05 7.18
N ILE A 210 -7.23 -8.22 7.41
CA ILE A 210 -7.42 -8.98 8.66
C ILE A 210 -7.01 -8.12 9.87
N LEU A 211 -5.84 -7.49 9.81
CA LEU A 211 -5.34 -6.65 10.90
C LEU A 211 -6.26 -5.44 11.15
N ALA A 212 -6.78 -4.82 10.09
CA ALA A 212 -7.76 -3.75 10.21
C ALA A 212 -9.06 -4.22 10.87
N CYS A 213 -9.60 -5.39 10.47
CA CYS A 213 -10.78 -5.97 11.12
C CYS A 213 -10.55 -6.22 12.62
N PHE A 214 -9.41 -6.81 13.00
CA PHE A 214 -9.06 -7.01 14.40
C PHE A 214 -8.94 -5.68 15.15
N ALA A 215 -8.24 -4.70 14.59
CA ALA A 215 -8.11 -3.37 15.20
C ALA A 215 -9.46 -2.68 15.41
N LEU A 216 -10.38 -2.78 14.45
CA LEU A 216 -11.73 -2.23 14.55
C LEU A 216 -12.57 -2.96 15.59
N LEU A 217 -12.62 -4.30 15.58
CA LEU A 217 -13.40 -5.09 16.54
C LEU A 217 -12.98 -4.81 17.98
N PHE A 218 -11.67 -4.85 18.24
CA PHE A 218 -11.15 -4.56 19.58
C PHE A 218 -11.30 -3.09 19.94
N GLY A 219 -11.03 -2.17 19.00
CA GLY A 219 -11.18 -0.74 19.22
C GLY A 219 -12.61 -0.35 19.59
N MET A 220 -13.61 -0.91 18.89
CA MET A 220 -15.03 -0.67 19.17
C MET A 220 -15.47 -1.29 20.51
N THR A 221 -15.02 -2.51 20.82
CA THR A 221 -15.31 -3.17 22.11
C THR A 221 -14.79 -2.36 23.29
N PHE A 222 -13.58 -1.79 23.15
CA PHE A 222 -13.00 -0.92 24.16
C PHE A 222 -13.68 0.45 24.24
N LEU A 223 -14.09 1.02 23.11
CA LEU A 223 -14.83 2.28 23.09
C LEU A 223 -16.15 2.17 23.89
N ILE A 224 -16.83 1.03 23.80
CA ILE A 224 -18.09 0.76 24.52
C ILE A 224 -17.84 0.46 26.00
N THR A 225 -16.83 -0.35 26.32
CA THR A 225 -16.56 -0.80 27.70
C THR A 225 -15.87 0.27 28.55
N TYR A 226 -14.99 1.06 27.95
CA TYR A 226 -14.15 2.05 28.61
C TYR A 226 -14.28 3.40 27.89
N ALA A 227 -15.30 4.18 28.26
CA ALA A 227 -15.55 5.48 27.65
C ALA A 227 -14.46 6.53 28.01
N THR A 228 -14.07 7.30 26.98
CA THR A 228 -13.33 8.59 26.97
C THR A 228 -11.80 8.62 27.19
N GLY A 229 -11.04 7.69 26.61
CA GLY A 229 -9.60 7.88 26.38
C GLY A 229 -9.30 8.25 24.92
N ILE A 230 -8.51 9.30 24.67
CA ILE A 230 -8.01 9.66 23.32
C ILE A 230 -7.27 8.46 22.67
N ALA A 231 -6.66 7.61 23.50
CA ALA A 231 -5.98 6.38 23.12
C ALA A 231 -6.83 5.43 22.25
N ASN A 232 -8.11 5.25 22.59
CA ASN A 232 -9.01 4.33 21.87
C ASN A 232 -9.28 4.82 20.44
N TYR A 233 -9.43 6.13 20.27
CA TYR A 233 -9.58 6.75 18.94
C TYR A 233 -8.30 6.60 18.10
N ILE A 234 -7.12 6.76 18.72
CA ILE A 234 -5.84 6.57 18.04
C ILE A 234 -5.72 5.15 17.48
N ILE A 235 -6.13 4.12 18.25
CA ILE A 235 -6.07 2.72 17.80
C ILE A 235 -6.94 2.49 16.56
N ILE A 236 -8.18 2.98 16.56
CA ILE A 236 -9.11 2.85 15.44
C ILE A 236 -8.56 3.56 14.19
N VAL A 237 -8.08 4.79 14.36
CA VAL A 237 -7.48 5.58 13.27
C VAL A 237 -6.24 4.90 12.72
N CYS A 238 -5.36 4.37 13.58
CA CYS A 238 -4.18 3.62 13.15
C CYS A 238 -4.55 2.38 12.33
N GLY A 239 -5.54 1.59 12.78
CA GLY A 239 -6.02 0.42 12.05
C GLY A 239 -6.55 0.76 10.66
N GLY A 240 -7.38 1.79 10.54
CA GLY A 240 -7.89 2.28 9.25
C GLY A 240 -6.80 2.87 8.35
N SER A 241 -5.80 3.55 8.92
CA SER A 241 -4.71 4.17 8.16
C SER A 241 -3.80 3.18 7.45
N LEU A 242 -3.75 1.91 7.90
CA LEU A 242 -2.96 0.86 7.27
C LEU A 242 -3.60 0.33 5.98
N SER A 243 -4.93 0.16 5.96
CA SER A 243 -5.65 -0.41 4.80
C SER A 243 -6.07 0.65 3.78
N LEU A 244 -6.40 1.87 4.24
CA LEU A 244 -6.90 2.96 3.39
C LEU A 244 -6.00 3.29 2.18
N PRO A 245 -4.67 3.50 2.31
CA PRO A 245 -3.82 3.87 1.18
C PRO A 245 -3.81 2.79 0.09
N MET A 246 -3.81 1.52 0.49
CA MET A 246 -3.85 0.39 -0.44
C MET A 246 -5.18 0.33 -1.19
N CYS A 247 -6.29 0.54 -0.50
CA CYS A 247 -7.63 0.61 -1.10
C CYS A 247 -7.78 1.80 -2.06
N ILE A 248 -7.23 2.97 -1.72
CA ILE A 248 -7.21 4.14 -2.61
C ILE A 248 -6.43 3.82 -3.89
N LEU A 249 -5.23 3.25 -3.77
CA LEU A 249 -4.41 2.93 -4.94
C LEU A 249 -5.04 1.84 -5.80
N GLY A 250 -5.67 0.84 -5.19
CA GLY A 250 -6.37 -0.21 -5.91
C GLY A 250 -7.61 0.30 -6.63
N GLU A 251 -8.35 1.24 -6.04
CA GLU A 251 -9.45 1.97 -6.72
C GLU A 251 -8.94 2.74 -7.95
N ILE A 252 -7.83 3.48 -7.80
CA ILE A 252 -7.24 4.24 -8.91
C ILE A 252 -6.83 3.30 -10.04
N ILE A 253 -6.19 2.16 -9.73
CA ILE A 253 -5.78 1.15 -10.72
C ILE A 253 -6.99 0.56 -11.45
N ARG A 254 -8.08 0.28 -10.73
CA ARG A 254 -9.32 -0.24 -11.32
C ARG A 254 -9.94 0.78 -12.28
N ASN A 255 -10.15 2.02 -11.82
CA ASN A 255 -10.71 3.09 -12.65
C ASN A 255 -9.85 3.36 -13.89
N LYS A 256 -8.51 3.34 -13.75
CA LYS A 256 -7.60 3.54 -14.89
C LYS A 256 -7.64 2.40 -15.91
N THR A 257 -7.95 1.18 -15.47
CA THR A 257 -8.12 0.04 -16.37
C THR A 257 -9.41 0.19 -17.18
N ASP A 258 -10.49 0.61 -16.53
CA ASP A 258 -11.77 0.85 -17.19
C ASP A 258 -11.64 2.01 -18.21
N ASP A 259 -10.98 3.11 -17.83
CA ASP A 259 -10.65 4.23 -18.72
C ASP A 259 -9.90 3.77 -20.00
N ILE A 260 -8.98 2.81 -19.88
CA ILE A 260 -8.21 2.28 -21.01
C ILE A 260 -9.12 1.57 -22.01
N SER A 261 -10.09 0.79 -21.53
CA SER A 261 -11.08 0.12 -22.38
C SER A 261 -11.91 1.14 -23.17
N ASP A 262 -12.35 2.22 -22.51
CA ASP A 262 -13.15 3.27 -23.15
C ASP A 262 -12.36 4.04 -24.22
N ILE A 263 -11.09 4.39 -23.93
CA ILE A 263 -10.22 5.08 -24.89
C ILE A 263 -9.94 4.19 -26.11
N LEU A 264 -9.71 2.89 -25.89
CA LEU A 264 -9.55 1.93 -26.98
C LEU A 264 -10.80 1.90 -27.86
N TYR A 265 -11.99 1.86 -27.26
CA TYR A 265 -13.25 1.85 -27.99
C TYR A 265 -13.45 3.09 -28.88
N LEU A 266 -13.00 4.27 -28.43
CA LEU A 266 -13.07 5.54 -29.16
C LEU A 266 -12.01 5.73 -30.25
N THR A 267 -11.11 4.76 -30.42
CA THR A 267 -10.11 4.79 -31.50
C THR A 267 -10.80 4.57 -32.86
N ASN A 268 -10.28 5.17 -33.95
CA ASN A 268 -10.77 4.97 -35.32
C ASN A 268 -10.39 3.58 -35.86
N TRP A 269 -10.83 2.52 -35.18
CA TRP A 269 -10.47 1.14 -35.46
C TRP A 269 -10.88 0.68 -36.87
N TYR A 270 -11.89 1.32 -37.47
CA TYR A 270 -12.34 1.05 -38.84
C TYR A 270 -11.35 1.55 -39.91
N GLU A 271 -10.45 2.49 -39.57
CA GLU A 271 -9.38 2.97 -40.48
C GLU A 271 -8.16 2.04 -40.48
N LEU A 272 -8.09 1.08 -39.54
CA LEU A 272 -7.01 0.09 -39.46
C LEU A 272 -7.07 -0.93 -40.60
N SER A 273 -5.93 -1.55 -40.93
CA SER A 273 -5.92 -2.69 -41.85
C SER A 273 -6.70 -3.88 -41.28
N VAL A 274 -7.20 -4.78 -42.14
CA VAL A 274 -7.98 -5.97 -41.70
C VAL A 274 -7.21 -6.82 -40.67
N LYS A 275 -5.89 -6.91 -40.80
CA LYS A 275 -5.05 -7.64 -39.83
C LYS A 275 -5.02 -6.93 -38.47
N GLU A 276 -4.92 -5.61 -38.46
CA GLU A 276 -4.90 -4.79 -37.26
C GLU A 276 -6.27 -4.71 -36.60
N GLN A 277 -7.37 -4.66 -37.36
CA GLN A 277 -8.74 -4.75 -36.84
C GLN A 277 -8.97 -6.04 -36.03
N LYS A 278 -8.49 -7.19 -36.55
CA LYS A 278 -8.57 -8.46 -35.81
C LYS A 278 -7.77 -8.40 -34.51
N MET A 279 -6.59 -7.79 -34.54
CA MET A 279 -5.73 -7.65 -33.36
C MET A 279 -6.31 -6.65 -32.35
N PHE A 280 -6.90 -5.56 -32.83
CA PHE A 280 -7.64 -4.58 -32.02
C PHE A 280 -8.77 -5.26 -31.26
N LEU A 281 -9.57 -6.10 -31.92
CA LEU A 281 -10.69 -6.80 -31.28
C LEU A 281 -10.21 -7.70 -30.13
N ILE A 282 -9.09 -8.41 -30.31
CA ILE A 282 -8.48 -9.21 -29.23
C ILE A 282 -8.09 -8.32 -28.05
N ILE A 283 -7.49 -7.16 -28.31
CA ILE A 283 -6.98 -6.26 -27.29
C ILE A 283 -8.09 -5.53 -26.56
N LEU A 284 -9.14 -5.13 -27.27
CA LEU A 284 -10.35 -4.59 -26.66
C LEU A 284 -10.97 -5.63 -25.73
N GLY A 285 -11.09 -6.89 -26.17
CA GLY A 285 -11.57 -7.98 -25.32
C GLY A 285 -10.65 -8.31 -24.15
N MET A 286 -9.34 -8.01 -24.25
CA MET A 286 -8.43 -8.06 -23.10
C MET A 286 -8.69 -6.89 -22.15
N ALA A 287 -8.70 -5.64 -22.65
CA ALA A 287 -8.89 -4.42 -21.86
C ALA A 287 -10.24 -4.39 -21.10
N GLN A 288 -11.29 -4.98 -21.67
CA GLN A 288 -12.61 -5.10 -21.04
C GLN A 288 -12.64 -6.12 -19.87
N ARG A 289 -11.58 -6.89 -19.66
CA ARG A 289 -11.48 -7.75 -18.47
C ARG A 289 -11.19 -6.88 -17.26
N GLU A 290 -11.80 -7.24 -16.13
CA GLU A 290 -11.52 -6.55 -14.88
C GLU A 290 -10.08 -6.83 -14.41
N TYR A 291 -9.21 -5.84 -14.55
CA TYR A 291 -7.89 -5.83 -13.92
C TYR A 291 -7.92 -4.94 -12.68
N GLY A 292 -7.59 -5.55 -11.54
CA GLY A 292 -7.59 -4.86 -10.26
C GLY A 292 -6.71 -5.60 -9.26
N LEU A 293 -6.46 -4.94 -8.14
CA LEU A 293 -5.76 -5.54 -7.02
C LEU A 293 -6.74 -6.40 -6.21
N LYS A 294 -6.37 -7.66 -5.93
CA LYS A 294 -7.19 -8.61 -5.15
C LYS A 294 -6.44 -9.09 -3.91
N ALA A 295 -7.04 -8.88 -2.74
CA ALA A 295 -6.57 -9.40 -1.46
C ALA A 295 -6.83 -10.92 -1.40
N GLY A 296 -5.74 -11.69 -1.27
CA GLY A 296 -5.80 -13.16 -1.21
C GLY A 296 -6.38 -13.83 -2.47
N GLY A 297 -6.59 -13.07 -3.55
CA GLY A 297 -7.33 -13.54 -4.74
C GLY A 297 -8.84 -13.59 -4.57
N MET A 298 -9.37 -13.13 -3.43
CA MET A 298 -10.79 -13.25 -3.06
C MET A 298 -11.52 -11.91 -3.12
N TYR A 299 -10.99 -10.90 -2.43
CA TYR A 299 -11.64 -9.59 -2.27
C TYR A 299 -10.93 -8.52 -3.09
N ASP A 300 -11.68 -7.64 -3.73
CA ASP A 300 -11.09 -6.49 -4.42
C ASP A 300 -10.51 -5.50 -3.40
N VAL A 301 -9.29 -5.06 -3.62
CA VAL A 301 -8.64 -4.01 -2.82
C VAL A 301 -9.06 -2.68 -3.41
N ASN A 302 -10.21 -2.18 -2.99
CA ASN A 302 -10.80 -0.94 -3.49
C ASN A 302 -11.49 -0.17 -2.35
N LEU A 303 -11.98 1.04 -2.63
CA LEU A 303 -12.62 1.86 -1.60
C LEU A 303 -13.93 1.27 -1.11
N TYR A 304 -14.64 0.55 -1.98
CA TYR A 304 -15.87 -0.14 -1.63
C TYR A 304 -15.64 -1.18 -0.53
N THR A 305 -14.65 -2.06 -0.68
CA THR A 305 -14.27 -3.05 0.34
C THR A 305 -13.84 -2.37 1.65
N PHE A 306 -13.13 -1.24 1.58
CA PHE A 306 -12.77 -0.49 2.79
C PHE A 306 -13.99 0.00 3.56
N VAL A 307 -15.00 0.54 2.87
CA VAL A 307 -16.25 1.01 3.50
C VAL A 307 -17.11 -0.16 4.00
N GLN A 308 -17.10 -1.29 3.30
CA GLN A 308 -17.83 -2.50 3.73
C GLN A 308 -17.29 -3.13 5.00
N VAL A 309 -16.00 -2.95 5.31
CA VAL A 309 -15.35 -3.46 6.54
C VAL A 309 -15.79 -2.68 7.81
N ARG A 310 -16.86 -1.87 7.72
CA ARG A 310 -17.46 -1.15 8.84
C ARG A 310 -18.10 -2.07 9.90
#